data_AF-A0A7Y2FPH7-F1
#
_entry.id   AF-A0A7Y2FPH7-F1
#
_cell.length_a   1.000
_cell.length_b   1.000
_cell.length_c   1.000
_cell.angle_alpha   90.00
_cell.angle_beta   90.00
_cell.angle_gamma   90.00
#
_symmetry.space_group_name_H-M   'P 1'
#
loop_
_entity.id
_entity.type
_entity.pdbx_description
1 polymer ?
#
loop_
_entity_poly.entity_id
_entity_poly.type
_entity_poly.pdbx_seq_one_letter_code
_entity_poly.pdbx_strand_id
1 'polypeptide(L)' 'GNSFMKNMVRIMAGTLVDVGRGWLSADDVPAMLQKDADRSQAGQTAPGHGLTLVEIELARFDGPGDAFDRPKVGEPPRRL' A
#
# COMPACT_ATOMS: atom_id res chain seq x y z
N GLY A 1 -5.87 -1.06 -2.19
CA GLY A 1 -5.25 -1.65 -0.98
C GLY A 1 -6.24 -1.57 0.15
N ASN A 2 -6.32 -2.57 1.02
CA ASN A 2 -7.32 -2.62 2.09
C ASN A 2 -6.83 -1.87 3.34
N SER A 3 -5.53 -1.92 3.61
CA SER A 3 -4.86 -1.16 4.67
C SER A 3 -3.39 -0.95 4.31
N PHE A 4 -2.79 0.09 4.90
CA PHE A 4 -1.38 0.42 4.70
C PHE A 4 -0.73 0.74 6.06
N MET A 5 0.52 0.34 6.22
CA MET A 5 1.30 0.70 7.41
C MET A 5 1.66 2.20 7.41
N LYS A 6 1.96 2.74 8.59
CA LYS A 6 2.42 4.14 8.73
C LYS A 6 3.58 4.40 7.79
N ASN A 7 3.48 5.47 7.00
CA ASN A 7 4.46 5.89 6.00
C ASN A 7 4.69 4.94 4.81
N MET A 8 4.05 3.77 4.73
CA MET A 8 4.32 2.75 3.70
C MET A 8 4.33 3.33 2.28
N VAL A 9 3.28 4.04 1.90
CA VAL A 9 3.15 4.64 0.55
C VAL A 9 4.26 5.67 0.29
N ARG A 10 4.59 6.50 1.29
CA ARG A 10 5.63 7.54 1.16
C ARG A 10 7.04 6.94 1.08
N ILE A 11 7.27 5.82 1.75
CA ILE A 11 8.53 5.07 1.70
C ILE A 11 8.71 4.46 0.30
N MET A 12 7.66 3.81 -0.21
CA MET A 12 7.69 3.24 -1.56
C MET A 12 7.92 4.33 -2.61
N ALA A 13 7.18 5.45 -2.52
CA ALA A 13 7.34 6.56 -3.44
C ALA A 13 8.76 7.13 -3.44
N GLY A 14 9.36 7.36 -2.26
CA GLY A 14 10.72 7.86 -2.18
C GLY A 14 11.78 6.86 -2.68
N THR A 15 11.58 5.57 -2.43
CA THR A 15 12.44 4.51 -2.97
C THR A 15 12.40 4.52 -4.51
N LEU A 16 11.22 4.63 -5.11
CA LEU A 16 11.07 4.69 -6.57
C LEU A 16 11.69 5.96 -7.17
N VAL A 17 11.68 7.08 -6.44
CA VAL A 17 12.40 8.31 -6.86
C VAL A 17 13.90 8.08 -6.89
N ASP A 18 14.46 7.42 -5.87
CA ASP A 18 15.89 7.11 -5.82
C ASP A 18 16.29 6.11 -6.94
N VAL A 19 15.41 5.14 -7.27
CA VAL A 19 15.57 4.26 -8.45
C VAL A 19 15.53 5.07 -9.75
N GLY A 20 14.55 5.96 -9.92
CA GLY A 20 14.43 6.81 -11.12
C GLY A 20 15.61 7.76 -11.31
N ARG A 21 16.32 8.09 -10.23
CA ARG A 21 17.58 8.86 -10.25
C ARG A 21 18.82 8.00 -10.49
N GLY A 22 18.70 6.68 -10.46
CA GLY A 22 19.82 5.73 -10.56
C GLY A 22 20.65 5.60 -9.28
N TRP A 23 20.14 6.04 -8.12
CA TRP A 23 20.80 5.89 -6.82
C TRP A 23 20.58 4.51 -6.20
N LEU A 24 19.49 3.84 -6.61
CA LEU A 24 19.19 2.44 -6.28
C LEU A 24 18.92 1.69 -7.59
N SER A 25 19.25 0.39 -7.63
CA SER A 25 18.84 -0.44 -8.75
C SER A 25 17.36 -0.81 -8.62
N ALA A 26 16.66 -0.90 -9.76
CA ALA A 26 15.31 -1.47 -9.77
C ALA A 26 15.30 -2.93 -9.29
N ASP A 27 16.42 -3.65 -9.49
CA ASP A 27 16.60 -5.05 -9.08
C ASP A 27 16.73 -5.22 -7.56
N ASP A 28 16.99 -4.14 -6.81
CA ASP A 28 17.07 -4.20 -5.35
C ASP A 28 15.68 -4.15 -4.70
N VAL A 29 14.68 -3.59 -5.40
CA VAL A 29 13.31 -3.39 -4.88
C VAL A 29 12.64 -4.70 -4.45
N PRO A 30 12.71 -5.83 -5.20
CA PRO A 30 12.13 -7.10 -4.77
C PRO A 30 12.66 -7.61 -3.43
N ALA A 31 13.94 -7.37 -3.11
CA ALA A 31 14.52 -7.75 -1.83
C ALA A 31 13.95 -6.91 -0.69
N MET A 32 13.67 -5.62 -0.93
CA MET A 32 13.08 -4.70 0.05
C MET A 32 11.60 -4.95 0.35
N LEU A 33 10.94 -5.80 -0.44
CA LEU A 33 9.52 -6.18 -0.27
C LEU A 33 9.34 -7.55 0.41
N GLN A 34 10.44 -8.24 0.73
CA GLN A 34 10.38 -9.51 1.44
C GLN A 34 9.85 -9.33 2.87
N LYS A 35 9.33 -10.41 3.45
CA LYS A 35 8.70 -10.39 4.78
C LYS A 35 9.67 -9.96 5.90
N ASP A 36 10.94 -10.30 5.74
CA ASP A 36 12.06 -10.03 6.64
C ASP A 36 12.91 -8.83 6.19
N ALA A 37 12.42 -8.04 5.24
CA ALA A 37 13.15 -6.89 4.71
C ALA A 37 13.39 -5.81 5.78
N ASP A 38 14.61 -5.27 5.78
CA ASP A 38 14.98 -4.14 6.62
C ASP A 38 14.59 -2.82 5.95
N ARG A 39 13.84 -2.00 6.68
CA ARG A 39 13.46 -0.65 6.25
C ARG A 39 14.69 0.21 5.90
N SER A 40 15.85 0.01 6.51
CA SER A 40 17.06 0.80 6.24
C SER A 40 17.52 0.73 4.77
N GLN A 41 17.15 -0.33 4.05
CA GLN A 41 17.49 -0.54 2.64
C GLN A 41 16.63 0.29 1.69
N ALA A 42 15.43 0.67 2.11
CA ALA A 42 14.53 1.48 1.29
C ALA A 42 14.91 2.97 1.30
N GLY A 43 14.54 3.68 0.24
CA GLY A 43 14.87 5.09 0.06
C GLY A 43 14.28 6.03 1.11
N GLN A 44 14.55 7.31 0.94
CA GLN A 44 14.06 8.36 1.85
C GLN A 44 12.52 8.38 1.91
N THR A 45 11.95 8.80 3.04
CA THR A 45 10.49 8.94 3.11
C THR A 45 10.06 10.20 2.35
N ALA A 46 9.28 10.05 1.28
CA ALA A 46 8.81 11.18 0.47
C ALA A 46 8.06 12.24 1.32
N PRO A 47 8.06 13.53 0.97
CA PRO A 47 7.32 14.56 1.69
C PRO A 47 5.81 14.27 1.79
N GLY A 48 5.18 14.63 2.92
CA GLY A 48 3.78 14.30 3.18
C GLY A 48 2.78 15.09 2.33
N HIS A 49 3.12 16.34 1.99
CA HIS A 49 2.25 17.22 1.19
C HIS A 49 2.12 16.80 -0.28
N GLY A 50 2.91 15.81 -0.74
CA GLY A 50 2.80 15.26 -2.10
C GLY A 50 1.88 14.04 -2.21
N LEU A 51 1.27 13.59 -1.11
CA LEU A 51 0.38 12.44 -1.07
C LEU A 51 -1.07 12.87 -0.88
N THR A 52 -1.95 12.44 -1.78
CA THR A 52 -3.39 12.69 -1.70
C THR A 52 -4.16 11.37 -1.78
N LEU A 53 -5.12 11.18 -0.88
CA LEU A 53 -6.10 10.10 -0.99
C LEU A 53 -7.06 10.45 -2.13
N VAL A 54 -7.04 9.67 -3.20
CA VAL A 54 -7.86 9.94 -4.40
C VAL A 54 -9.27 9.38 -4.24
N GLU A 55 -9.40 8.16 -3.71
CA GLU A 55 -10.67 7.45 -3.65
C GLU A 55 -10.70 6.46 -2.48
N ILE A 56 -11.89 6.25 -1.93
CA ILE A 56 -12.21 5.12 -1.05
C ILE A 56 -13.42 4.41 -1.65
N GLU A 57 -13.28 3.11 -1.90
CA GLU A 57 -14.41 2.24 -2.18
C GLU A 57 -15.00 1.72 -0.87
N LEU A 58 -16.24 2.13 -0.57
CA LEU A 58 -16.99 1.65 0.59
C LEU A 58 -17.87 0.47 0.16
N ALA A 59 -17.65 -0.70 0.74
CA ALA A 59 -18.62 -1.79 0.69
C ALA A 59 -19.74 -1.52 1.71
N ARG A 60 -20.94 -2.05 1.45
CA ARG A 60 -21.99 -2.08 2.47
C ARG A 60 -21.50 -2.93 3.64
N PHE A 61 -21.70 -2.41 4.84
CA PHE A 61 -21.44 -3.13 6.09
C PHE A 61 -22.63 -4.04 6.38
N ASP A 62 -22.44 -5.33 6.21
CA ASP A 62 -23.37 -6.42 6.50
C ASP A 62 -23.17 -6.98 7.94
N GLY A 63 -22.13 -6.56 8.68
CA GLY A 63 -21.78 -7.04 10.02
C GLY A 63 -20.31 -6.79 10.47
N PRO A 64 -19.92 -7.23 11.67
CA PRO A 64 -18.57 -6.98 12.20
C PRO A 64 -17.42 -7.67 11.42
N GLY A 65 -17.74 -8.65 10.56
CA GLY A 65 -16.77 -9.48 9.84
C GLY A 65 -16.42 -8.99 8.43
N ASP A 66 -17.07 -7.94 7.97
CA ASP A 66 -17.13 -7.51 6.56
C ASP A 66 -16.73 -6.05 6.35
N ALA A 67 -16.34 -5.36 7.42
CA ALA A 67 -15.85 -3.97 7.38
C ALA A 67 -14.69 -3.71 6.39
N PHE A 68 -13.96 -4.76 5.99
CA PHE A 68 -12.77 -4.65 5.14
C PHE A 68 -12.71 -5.65 3.98
N ASP A 69 -13.70 -6.53 3.84
CA ASP A 69 -13.72 -7.54 2.79
C ASP A 69 -14.65 -7.11 1.67
N ARG A 70 -14.11 -6.95 0.45
CA ARG A 70 -14.96 -6.57 -0.69
C ARG A 70 -15.76 -7.81 -1.12
N PRO A 71 -17.08 -7.68 -1.37
CA PRO A 71 -17.82 -8.76 -2.00
C PRO A 71 -17.20 -9.08 -3.37
N LYS A 72 -16.90 -10.34 -3.64
CA LYS A 72 -16.36 -10.74 -4.94
C LYS A 72 -17.45 -10.61 -6.00
N VAL A 73 -17.07 -10.26 -7.22
CA VAL A 73 -18.00 -10.17 -8.35
C VAL A 73 -18.74 -11.51 -8.50
N GLY A 74 -20.07 -11.49 -8.39
CA GLY A 74 -20.93 -12.67 -8.47
C GLY A 74 -21.30 -13.31 -7.13
N GLU A 75 -20.74 -12.85 -6.01
CA GLU A 75 -21.16 -13.29 -4.67
C GLU A 75 -22.45 -12.55 -4.27
N PRO A 76 -23.51 -13.26 -3.85
CA PRO A 76 -24.72 -12.61 -3.37
C PRO A 76 -24.40 -11.78 -2.11
N PRO A 77 -25.11 -10.65 -1.87
CA PRO A 77 -24.93 -9.86 -0.66
C PRO A 77 -25.16 -10.74 0.57
N ARG A 78 -24.27 -10.68 1.57
CA ARG A 78 -24.41 -11.47 2.80
C ARG A 78 -25.57 -10.88 3.59
N ARG A 79 -26.67 -11.63 3.75
CA ARG A 79 -27.81 -11.19 4.55
C ARG A 79 -27.52 -11.34 6.05
N LEU A 80 -28.07 -10.43 6.85
CA LEU A 80 -28.15 -10.48 8.32
C LEU A 80 -28.73 -11.80 8.83
#